data_AF-A0A1S3K8B4-F1
#
_entry.id   AF-A0A1S3K8B4-F1
#
_cell.length_a   1.000
_cell.length_b   1.000
_cell.length_c   1.000
_cell.angle_alpha   90.00
_cell.angle_beta   90.00
_cell.angle_gamma   90.00
#
_symmetry.space_group_name_H-M   'P 1'
#
loop_
_entity.id
_entity.type
_entity.pdbx_description
1 polymer ?
#
loop_
_entity_poly.entity_id
_entity_poly.type
_entity_poly.pdbx_seq_one_letter_code
_entity_poly.pdbx_strand_id
1 'polypeptide(L)'
;MKLAALVLLVAVGIAFNELGSEALTPHQVIQALMGGAPPYWNVVFALDSSDSISSSEWSCSKSSTRNILAIINNTPTPNSIAPGKHWIALVRFSTRARLIFPLGYHENYPANDAAIDDVPKEDQRLLDKIAMMWK
;
A
#
# COMPACT_ATOMS: atom_id res chain seq x y z
N MET A 1 -3.86 -21.01 -11.51
CA MET A 1 -3.81 -19.57 -11.84
C MET A 1 -5.17 -18.97 -11.51
N LYS A 2 -5.21 -17.93 -10.66
CA LYS A 2 -6.40 -17.52 -9.91
C LYS A 2 -7.40 -16.76 -10.81
N LEU A 3 -8.66 -17.15 -10.76
CA LEU A 3 -9.79 -16.60 -11.55
C LEU A 3 -9.85 -15.06 -11.56
N ALA A 4 -9.46 -14.42 -10.46
CA ALA A 4 -9.43 -12.96 -10.31
C ALA A 4 -8.44 -12.27 -11.29
N ALA A 5 -7.30 -12.90 -11.59
CA ALA A 5 -6.37 -12.38 -12.59
C ALA A 5 -6.95 -12.47 -14.00
N LEU A 6 -7.77 -13.48 -14.28
CA LEU A 6 -8.44 -13.65 -15.57
C LEU A 6 -9.57 -12.62 -15.74
N VAL A 7 -10.35 -12.35 -14.68
CA VAL A 7 -11.40 -11.32 -14.70
C VAL A 7 -10.80 -9.92 -14.86
N LEU A 8 -9.69 -9.62 -14.19
CA LEU A 8 -8.98 -8.35 -14.38
C LEU A 8 -8.46 -8.23 -15.82
N LEU A 9 -7.88 -9.29 -16.38
CA LEU A 9 -7.38 -9.30 -17.76
C LEU A 9 -8.51 -9.15 -18.80
N VAL A 10 -9.68 -9.76 -18.55
CA VAL A 10 -10.85 -9.68 -19.43
C VAL A 10 -11.54 -8.32 -19.36
N ALA A 11 -11.68 -7.73 -18.17
CA ALA A 11 -12.23 -6.37 -18.03
C ALA A 11 -11.33 -5.32 -18.71
N VAL A 12 -10.02 -5.50 -18.56
CA VAL A 12 -9.00 -4.71 -19.27
C VAL A 12 -9.13 -4.93 -20.79
N GLY A 13 -9.27 -6.17 -21.28
CA GLY A 13 -9.44 -6.49 -22.70
C GLY A 13 -10.73 -5.97 -23.35
N ILE A 14 -11.87 -5.97 -22.63
CA ILE A 14 -13.15 -5.47 -23.15
C ILE A 14 -13.13 -3.94 -23.30
N ALA A 15 -12.48 -3.23 -22.37
CA ALA A 15 -12.28 -1.77 -22.48
C ALA A 15 -11.38 -1.37 -23.68
N PHE A 16 -10.59 -2.31 -24.23
CA PHE A 16 -9.66 -2.06 -25.33
C PHE A 16 -10.21 -2.35 -26.73
N ASN A 17 -11.38 -2.98 -26.89
CA ASN A 17 -11.93 -3.28 -28.22
C ASN A 17 -12.73 -2.13 -28.85
N GLU A 18 -13.09 -1.09 -28.09
CA GLU A 18 -13.86 0.05 -28.61
C GLU A 18 -13.02 1.29 -28.93
N LEU A 19 -11.72 1.27 -28.65
CA LEU A 19 -10.82 2.42 -28.84
C LEU A 19 -9.70 2.03 -29.80
N GLY A 20 -9.73 2.63 -31.00
CA GLY A 20 -8.74 2.42 -32.06
C GLY A 20 -7.29 2.63 -31.62
N SER A 21 -6.37 2.20 -32.48
CA SER A 21 -4.94 1.84 -32.33
C SER A 21 -3.96 2.72 -31.52
N GLU A 22 -4.36 3.52 -30.55
CA GLU A 22 -3.45 4.26 -29.67
C GLU A 22 -3.43 3.62 -28.29
N ALA A 23 -2.23 3.18 -27.87
CA ALA A 23 -2.04 2.58 -26.55
C ALA A 23 -2.43 3.60 -25.46
N LEU A 24 -3.51 3.33 -24.74
CA LEU A 24 -3.90 4.13 -23.58
C LEU A 24 -2.74 4.17 -22.60
N THR A 25 -2.38 5.38 -22.16
CA THR A 25 -1.41 5.54 -21.08
C THR A 25 -1.97 4.89 -19.81
N PRO A 26 -1.13 4.36 -18.91
CA PRO A 26 -1.59 3.82 -17.63
C PRO A 26 -2.52 4.79 -16.86
N HIS A 27 -2.29 6.09 -17.02
CA HIS A 27 -3.12 7.14 -16.43
C HIS A 27 -4.55 7.16 -17.01
N GLN A 28 -4.71 7.01 -18.33
CA GLN A 28 -6.04 6.97 -18.96
C GLN A 28 -6.82 5.71 -18.58
N VAL A 29 -6.13 4.57 -18.43
CA VAL A 29 -6.75 3.33 -17.93
C VAL A 29 -7.23 3.51 -16.49
N ILE A 30 -6.40 4.10 -15.62
CA ILE A 30 -6.78 4.40 -14.23
C ILE A 30 -7.93 5.39 -14.18
N GLN A 31 -7.92 6.47 -14.98
CA GLN A 31 -9.04 7.43 -15.02
C GLN A 31 -10.35 6.79 -15.48
N ALA A 32 -10.32 5.94 -16.52
CA ALA A 32 -11.49 5.24 -17.02
C ALA A 32 -12.06 4.26 -16.00
N LEU A 33 -11.20 3.55 -15.27
CA LEU A 33 -11.61 2.62 -14.21
C LEU A 33 -12.11 3.33 -12.94
N MET A 34 -11.59 4.53 -12.66
CA MET A 34 -11.87 5.28 -11.42
C MET A 34 -12.98 6.34 -11.58
N GLY A 35 -13.59 6.47 -12.76
CA GLY A 35 -14.74 7.35 -13.00
C GLY A 35 -14.51 8.84 -12.73
N GLY A 36 -13.27 9.34 -12.90
CA GLY A 36 -12.93 10.74 -12.63
C GLY A 36 -12.60 11.06 -11.16
N ALA A 37 -12.26 10.05 -10.34
CA ALA A 37 -11.74 10.27 -8.99
C ALA A 37 -10.54 11.26 -8.99
N PRO A 38 -10.38 12.09 -7.94
CA PRO A 38 -9.28 13.03 -7.86
C PRO A 38 -7.94 12.31 -8.08
N PRO A 39 -6.97 12.95 -8.78
CA PRO A 39 -5.71 12.31 -9.15
C PRO A 39 -4.91 11.83 -7.93
N TYR A 40 -5.20 12.40 -6.76
CA TYR A 40 -4.55 12.10 -5.50
C TYR A 40 -5.54 11.52 -4.50
N TRP A 41 -5.02 10.65 -3.63
CA TRP A 41 -5.78 9.79 -2.74
C TRP A 41 -5.22 9.85 -1.32
N ASN A 42 -6.13 9.71 -0.34
CA ASN A 42 -5.78 9.38 1.02
C ASN A 42 -5.78 7.85 1.15
N VAL A 43 -4.62 7.27 1.43
CA VAL A 43 -4.42 5.82 1.48
C VAL A 43 -4.08 5.40 2.89
N VAL A 44 -4.82 4.44 3.42
CA VAL A 44 -4.54 3.83 4.73
C VAL A 44 -4.19 2.37 4.49
N PHE A 45 -2.95 2.01 4.83
CA PHE A 45 -2.56 0.60 4.91
C PHE A 45 -2.93 0.04 6.27
N ALA A 46 -3.57 -1.13 6.28
CA ALA A 46 -3.90 -1.86 7.49
C ALA A 46 -3.19 -3.23 7.44
N LEU A 47 -2.17 -3.42 8.27
CA LEU A 47 -1.37 -4.65 8.30
C LEU A 47 -1.82 -5.56 9.43
N ASP A 48 -2.23 -6.77 9.06
CA ASP A 48 -2.49 -7.85 10.03
C ASP A 48 -1.16 -8.36 10.59
N SER A 49 -1.04 -8.34 11.91
CA SER A 49 0.12 -8.78 12.66
C SER A 49 -0.24 -9.81 13.73
N SER A 50 -1.41 -10.44 13.61
CA SER A 50 -1.89 -11.49 14.50
C SER A 50 -0.93 -12.68 14.57
N ASP A 51 -1.06 -13.47 15.64
CA ASP A 51 -0.23 -14.64 15.89
C ASP A 51 -0.36 -15.70 14.80
N SER A 52 -1.51 -15.73 14.11
CA SER A 52 -1.74 -16.58 12.93
C SER A 52 -0.92 -16.20 11.70
N ILE A 53 -0.36 -14.99 11.66
CA ILE A 53 0.56 -14.55 10.61
C ILE A 53 1.98 -14.98 11.00
N SER A 54 2.59 -15.83 10.19
CA SER A 54 3.99 -16.22 10.37
C SER A 54 4.95 -15.05 10.11
N SER A 55 6.19 -15.15 10.60
CA SER A 55 7.22 -14.13 10.34
C SER A 55 7.53 -13.94 8.85
N SER A 56 7.44 -15.02 8.06
CA SER A 56 7.58 -14.96 6.60
C SER A 56 6.41 -14.24 5.92
N GLU A 57 5.18 -14.51 6.35
CA GLU A 57 3.99 -13.81 5.84
C GLU A 57 3.99 -12.34 6.24
N TRP A 58 4.43 -12.02 7.46
CA TRP A 58 4.62 -10.64 7.91
C TRP A 58 5.61 -9.89 7.03
N SER A 59 6.77 -10.50 6.75
CA SER A 59 7.80 -9.92 5.87
C SER A 59 7.26 -9.71 4.44
N CYS A 60 6.50 -10.68 3.93
CA CYS A 60 5.84 -10.58 2.63
C CYS A 60 4.78 -9.48 2.59
N SER A 61 3.98 -9.34 3.66
CA SER A 61 2.96 -8.31 3.80
C SER A 61 3.57 -6.89 3.78
N LYS A 62 4.65 -6.68 4.53
CA LYS A 62 5.42 -5.41 4.49
C LYS A 62 5.98 -5.14 3.10
N SER A 63 6.63 -6.12 2.47
CA SER A 63 7.18 -5.98 1.11
C SER A 63 6.10 -5.64 0.08
N SER A 64 4.96 -6.32 0.13
CA SER A 64 3.81 -6.05 -0.76
C SER A 64 3.26 -4.65 -0.55
N THR A 65 3.18 -4.19 0.70
CA THR A 65 2.74 -2.83 1.03
C THR A 65 3.69 -1.79 0.46
N ARG A 66 5.01 -1.99 0.57
CA ARG A 66 6.04 -1.11 -0.02
C ARG A 66 5.95 -1.08 -1.55
N ASN A 67 5.69 -2.22 -2.20
CA ASN A 67 5.47 -2.27 -3.65
C ASN A 67 4.22 -1.49 -4.08
N ILE A 68 3.12 -1.57 -3.32
CA ILE A 68 1.91 -0.77 -3.57
C ILE A 68 2.21 0.72 -3.34
N LEU A 69 2.96 1.07 -2.29
CA LEU A 69 3.40 2.44 -2.04
C LEU A 69 4.21 3.00 -3.22
N ALA A 70 5.09 2.20 -3.83
CA ALA A 70 5.84 2.61 -5.01
C ALA A 70 4.95 2.89 -6.22
N ILE A 71 3.90 2.08 -6.45
CA ILE A 71 2.90 2.33 -7.49
C ILE A 71 2.16 3.64 -7.23
N ILE A 72 1.72 3.86 -5.98
CA ILE A 72 1.06 5.12 -5.57
C ILE A 72 1.99 6.31 -5.80
N ASN A 73 3.27 6.21 -5.45
CA ASN A 73 4.22 7.29 -5.67
C ASN A 73 4.45 7.64 -7.15
N ASN A 74 4.16 6.71 -8.06
CA ASN A 74 4.27 6.91 -9.50
C ASN A 74 2.93 7.20 -10.19
N THR A 75 1.85 7.32 -9.42
CA THR A 75 0.50 7.60 -9.93
C THR A 75 0.06 8.96 -9.40
N PRO A 76 -0.52 9.86 -10.21
CA PRO A 76 -0.60 9.81 -11.67
C PRO A 76 0.75 10.04 -12.35
N THR A 77 1.73 10.61 -11.64
CA THR A 77 3.09 10.91 -12.12
C THR A 77 4.12 10.55 -11.06
N PRO A 78 5.42 10.46 -11.39
CA PRO A 78 6.47 10.27 -10.39
C PRO A 78 6.45 11.34 -9.29
N ASN A 79 6.84 10.94 -8.07
CA ASN A 79 6.85 11.79 -6.88
C ASN A 79 5.46 12.33 -6.49
N SER A 80 4.46 11.45 -6.53
CA SER A 80 3.08 11.79 -6.17
C SER A 80 2.73 11.58 -4.70
N ILE A 81 3.66 11.09 -3.87
CA ILE A 81 3.58 11.23 -2.41
C ILE A 81 4.36 12.49 -2.03
N ALA A 82 3.64 13.59 -1.85
CA ALA A 82 4.16 14.92 -1.54
C ALA A 82 3.06 15.77 -0.85
N PRO A 83 3.39 16.90 -0.20
CA PRO A 83 2.38 17.82 0.34
C PRO A 83 1.35 18.22 -0.73
N GLY A 84 0.06 18.08 -0.41
CA GLY A 84 -1.05 18.36 -1.32
C GLY A 84 -1.32 17.29 -2.41
N LYS A 85 -0.59 16.17 -2.40
CA LYS A 85 -0.81 15.02 -3.29
C LYS A 85 -1.30 13.79 -2.51
N HIS A 86 -0.78 12.59 -2.76
CA HIS A 86 -1.15 11.41 -1.98
C HIS A 86 -0.72 11.55 -0.52
N TRP A 87 -1.63 11.22 0.40
CA TRP A 87 -1.33 11.08 1.81
C TRP A 87 -1.45 9.63 2.23
N ILE A 88 -0.50 9.20 3.04
CA ILE A 88 -0.38 7.82 3.47
C ILE A 88 -0.54 7.77 4.99
N ALA A 89 -1.24 6.74 5.47
CA ALA A 89 -1.29 6.35 6.86
C ALA A 89 -1.04 4.85 6.99
N LEU A 90 -0.64 4.44 8.18
CA LEU A 90 -0.40 3.05 8.50
C LEU A 90 -1.01 2.68 9.83
N VAL A 91 -1.84 1.64 9.80
CA VAL A 91 -2.41 0.97 10.95
C VAL A 91 -1.87 -0.45 10.97
N ARG A 92 -1.53 -0.93 12.16
CA ARG A 92 -1.23 -2.33 12.42
C ARG A 92 -2.33 -2.89 13.31
N PHE A 93 -2.83 -4.08 13.03
CA PHE A 93 -3.87 -4.71 13.85
C PHE A 93 -3.57 -6.17 14.19
N SER A 94 -4.21 -6.62 15.26
CA SER A 94 -4.17 -7.95 15.88
C SER A 94 -5.38 -8.00 16.83
N THR A 95 -5.21 -8.47 18.08
CA THR A 95 -6.09 -8.22 19.23
C THR A 95 -6.51 -6.75 19.37
N ARG A 96 -5.63 -5.78 19.06
CA ARG A 96 -5.97 -4.34 19.05
C ARG A 96 -5.37 -3.64 17.84
N ALA A 97 -6.13 -2.70 17.27
CA ALA A 97 -5.60 -1.79 16.25
C ALA A 97 -4.68 -0.73 16.90
N ARG A 98 -3.57 -0.44 16.22
CA ARG A 98 -2.61 0.61 16.56
C ARG A 98 -2.33 1.46 15.34
N LEU A 99 -2.59 2.74 15.46
CA LEU A 99 -2.09 3.72 14.50
C LEU A 99 -0.58 3.80 14.63
N ILE A 100 0.15 3.48 13.56
CA ILE A 100 1.61 3.61 13.50
C ILE A 100 1.98 5.04 13.15
N PHE A 101 1.37 5.59 12.09
CA PHE A 101 1.42 7.01 11.77
C PHE A 101 0.10 7.48 11.11
N PRO A 102 -0.38 8.70 11.43
CA PRO A 102 -1.58 9.28 10.83
C PRO A 102 -1.37 9.69 9.36
N LEU A 103 -2.47 9.99 8.67
CA LEU A 103 -2.44 10.50 7.29
C LEU A 103 -1.55 11.73 7.20
N GLY A 104 -0.62 11.72 6.24
CA GLY A 104 0.24 12.87 5.94
C GLY A 104 1.36 13.12 6.94
N TYR A 105 1.56 12.22 7.92
CA TYR A 105 2.67 12.34 8.88
C TYR A 105 4.06 12.34 8.22
N HIS A 106 4.22 11.50 7.19
CA HIS A 106 5.41 11.48 6.35
C HIS A 106 5.09 12.12 5.00
N GLU A 107 5.81 13.19 4.68
CA GLU A 107 5.52 14.03 3.51
C GLU A 107 6.07 13.49 2.19
N ASN A 108 6.88 12.41 2.22
CA ASN A 108 7.53 11.88 1.02
C ASN A 108 7.59 10.35 1.01
N TYR A 109 7.81 9.79 -0.17
CA TYR A 109 7.90 8.34 -0.37
C TYR A 109 8.99 7.67 0.49
N PRO A 110 10.26 8.14 0.54
CA PRO A 110 11.29 7.47 1.32
C PRO A 110 10.97 7.34 2.81
N ALA A 111 10.38 8.37 3.42
CA ALA A 111 9.99 8.34 4.82
C ALA A 111 8.83 7.36 5.08
N ASN A 112 7.83 7.33 4.19
CA ASN A 112 6.74 6.35 4.27
C ASN A 112 7.26 4.91 4.08
N ASP A 113 8.15 4.69 3.12
CA ASP A 113 8.72 3.37 2.82
C ASP A 113 9.53 2.82 3.99
N ALA A 114 10.42 3.63 4.57
CA ALA A 114 11.19 3.28 5.75
C ALA A 114 10.28 2.99 6.96
N ALA A 115 9.27 3.83 7.21
CA ALA A 115 8.35 3.64 8.30
C ALA A 115 7.53 2.34 8.18
N ILE A 116 7.15 1.94 6.96
CA ILE A 116 6.49 0.65 6.70
C ILE A 116 7.45 -0.52 6.96
N ASP A 117 8.70 -0.41 6.51
CA ASP A 117 9.72 -1.45 6.68
C ASP A 117 10.05 -1.69 8.15
N ASP A 118 10.10 -0.63 8.95
CA ASP A 118 10.44 -0.68 10.37
C ASP A 118 9.30 -1.14 11.27
N VAL A 119 8.08 -1.32 10.75
CA VAL A 119 6.96 -1.76 11.60
C VAL A 119 7.24 -3.15 12.17
N PRO A 120 7.23 -3.31 13.51
CA PRO A 120 7.39 -4.60 14.14
C PRO A 120 6.08 -5.39 14.10
N LYS A 121 6.19 -6.72 14.05
CA LYS A 121 5.08 -7.61 14.40
C LYS A 121 4.74 -7.43 15.89
N GLU A 122 3.48 -7.64 16.30
CA GLU A 122 3.01 -7.49 17.69
C GLU A 122 3.97 -8.16 18.69
N ASP A 123 4.30 -9.42 18.44
CA ASP A 123 5.04 -10.28 19.36
C ASP A 123 6.49 -9.84 19.53
N GLN A 124 7.10 -9.30 18.46
CA GLN A 124 8.47 -8.81 18.50
C GLN A 124 8.61 -7.65 19.50
N ARG A 125 7.61 -6.76 19.58
CA ARG A 125 7.64 -5.64 20.52
C ARG A 125 7.49 -6.08 21.97
N LEU A 126 6.76 -7.17 22.23
CA LEU A 126 6.66 -7.78 23.56
C LEU A 126 8.00 -8.41 23.96
N LEU A 127 8.65 -9.13 23.05
CA LEU A 127 9.97 -9.72 23.27
C LEU A 127 11.04 -8.65 23.50
N ASP A 128 11.04 -7.55 22.74
CA ASP A 128 11.96 -6.43 22.92
C ASP A 128 11.77 -5.74 24.28
N LYS A 129 10.51 -5.54 24.71
CA LYS A 129 10.20 -4.99 26.03
C LYS A 129 10.68 -5.90 27.16
N ILE A 130 10.48 -7.21 27.03
CA ILE A 130 11.00 -8.17 28.00
C ILE A 130 12.53 -8.07 28.02
N ALA A 131 13.19 -8.12 26.87
CA ALA A 131 14.65 -8.02 26.78
C ALA A 131 15.24 -6.73 27.40
N MET A 132 14.51 -5.60 27.36
CA MET A 132 14.90 -4.36 28.02
C MET A 132 14.71 -4.39 29.55
N MET A 133 13.83 -5.24 30.10
CA MET A 133 13.62 -5.36 31.55
C MET A 133 14.70 -6.19 32.25
N TRP A 134 15.50 -6.96 31.51
CA TRP A 134 16.59 -7.80 32.03
C TRP A 134 17.99 -7.19 31.80
N LYS A 135 18.06 -5.90 31.45
CA LYS A 135 19.30 -5.12 31.33
C LYS A 135 19.29 -4.00 32.35
#